data_AF-A0A966Q459-F1
#
_entry.id   AF-A0A966Q459-F1
#
_cell.length_a   1.000
_cell.length_b   1.000
_cell.length_c   1.000
_cell.angle_alpha   90.00
_cell.angle_beta   90.00
_cell.angle_gamma   90.00
#
_symmetry.space_group_name_H-M   'P 1'
#
loop_
_entity.id
_entity.type
_entity.pdbx_description
1 polymer ?
#
loop_
_entity_poly.entity_id
_entity_poly.type
_entity_poly.pdbx_seq_one_letter_code
_entity_poly.pdbx_strand_id
1 'polypeptide(L)'
;LEGYKEVHHIIPKSCGGSNDKDNLVALTAREHYIIHMLLPFCVTKKYRFKMIKGFLYMNVKPKSTQRFYKINSRMYQKFRIEYGILHTGFKHTEETKIKMKGRIFSNETKAKIKYARQFQVYSDKQRKRYSEIYSNSIWVNKDNKSKRIQKELKQEYLNNGYKLGRDISYMTKELKNIYSQKTKAYWERRVA
;
A
#
# COMPACT_ATOMS: atom_id res chain seq x y z
N LEU A 1 20.44 29.62 22.23
CA LEU A 1 20.47 29.10 20.84
C LEU A 1 20.31 30.26 19.87
N GLU A 2 21.24 30.44 18.95
CA GLU A 2 21.15 31.41 17.84
C GLU A 2 20.89 30.65 16.53
N GLY A 3 20.14 31.24 15.60
CA GLY A 3 19.79 30.61 14.32
C GLY A 3 18.54 29.71 14.32
N TYR A 4 18.45 28.80 13.33
CA TYR A 4 17.31 27.90 13.11
C TYR A 4 17.11 26.90 14.26
N LYS A 5 15.88 26.78 14.75
CA LYS A 5 15.50 25.92 15.87
C LYS A 5 14.27 25.09 15.52
N GLU A 6 14.20 23.89 16.09
CA GLU A 6 13.06 23.00 16.01
C GLU A 6 12.52 22.79 17.44
N VAL A 7 11.22 22.98 17.61
CA VAL A 7 10.57 22.74 18.90
C VAL A 7 10.27 21.25 19.03
N HIS A 8 10.69 20.66 20.15
CA HIS A 8 10.49 19.26 20.46
C HIS A 8 9.76 19.10 21.79
N HIS A 9 8.87 18.11 21.88
CA HIS A 9 8.21 17.76 23.13
C HIS A 9 9.11 16.88 24.01
N ILE A 10 9.42 17.29 25.24
CA ILE A 10 10.24 16.50 26.19
C ILE A 10 9.65 15.09 26.34
N ILE A 11 8.37 15.00 26.65
CA ILE A 11 7.55 13.80 26.53
C ILE A 11 6.76 13.92 25.22
N PRO A 12 7.02 13.07 24.22
CA PRO A 12 6.29 13.14 22.96
C PRO A 12 4.79 13.01 23.16
N LYS A 13 3.99 13.84 22.46
CA LYS A 13 2.52 13.76 22.50
C LYS A 13 1.99 12.35 22.21
N SER A 14 2.67 11.62 21.34
CA SER A 14 2.31 10.23 20.99
C SER A 14 2.46 9.22 22.14
N CYS A 15 3.19 9.61 23.19
CA CYS A 15 3.39 8.92 24.47
C CYS A 15 2.50 9.48 25.60
N GLY A 16 1.65 10.47 25.31
CA GLY A 16 0.78 11.13 26.31
C GLY A 16 1.29 12.46 26.85
N GLY A 17 2.39 13.02 26.32
CA GLY A 17 2.87 14.33 26.74
C GLY A 17 1.94 15.48 26.33
N SER A 18 1.95 16.56 27.13
CA SER A 18 1.13 17.76 26.90
C SER A 18 1.74 18.70 25.86
N ASN A 19 0.99 19.73 25.45
CA ASN A 19 1.45 20.79 24.56
C ASN A 19 1.88 22.05 25.33
N ASP A 20 2.04 21.94 26.65
CA ASP A 20 2.34 23.08 27.51
C ASP A 20 3.80 23.51 27.33
N LYS A 21 4.09 24.78 27.61
CA LYS A 21 5.43 25.37 27.43
C LYS A 21 6.52 24.58 28.17
N ASP A 22 6.19 24.03 29.34
CA ASP A 22 7.13 23.28 30.17
C ASP A 22 7.50 21.90 29.57
N ASN A 23 6.68 21.37 28.66
CA ASN A 23 6.96 20.14 27.92
C ASN A 23 7.58 20.43 26.54
N LEU A 24 7.90 21.69 26.22
CA LEU A 24 8.46 22.09 24.93
C LEU A 24 9.87 22.63 25.11
N VAL A 25 10.80 22.12 24.30
CA VAL A 25 12.19 22.57 24.28
C VAL A 25 12.61 22.95 22.87
N ALA A 26 13.30 24.08 22.72
CA ALA A 26 13.89 24.46 21.44
C ALA A 26 15.25 23.78 21.28
N LEU A 27 15.43 23.08 20.16
CA LEU A 27 16.65 22.34 19.83
C LEU A 27 17.22 22.79 18.49
N THR A 28 18.51 22.62 18.30
CA THR A 28 19.10 22.64 16.96
C THR A 28 18.62 21.44 16.13
N ALA A 29 18.68 21.53 14.80
CA ALA A 29 18.32 20.41 13.93
C ALA A 29 19.15 19.13 14.21
N ARG A 30 20.41 19.29 14.63
CA ARG A 30 21.28 18.15 14.99
C ARG A 30 20.86 17.52 16.30
N GLU A 31 20.58 18.32 17.34
CA GLU A 31 20.10 17.81 18.63
C GLU A 31 18.76 17.10 18.47
N HIS A 32 17.82 17.70 17.72
CA HIS A 32 16.52 17.10 17.46
C HIS A 32 16.64 15.74 16.72
N TYR A 33 17.57 15.63 15.75
CA TYR A 33 17.89 14.36 15.10
C TYR A 33 18.41 13.31 16.09
N ILE A 34 19.37 13.68 16.95
CA ILE A 34 19.97 12.79 17.94
C ILE A 34 18.90 12.31 18.93
N ILE A 35 18.05 13.21 19.44
CA ILE A 35 16.95 12.84 20.34
C ILE A 35 16.01 11.86 19.66
N HIS A 36 15.56 12.13 18.43
CA HIS A 36 14.70 11.18 17.70
C HIS A 36 15.38 9.84 17.44
N MET A 37 16.69 9.80 17.25
CA MET A 37 17.46 8.56 17.13
C MET A 37 17.49 7.75 18.44
N LEU A 38 17.53 8.43 19.58
CA LEU A 38 17.62 7.81 20.91
C LEU A 38 16.25 7.43 21.50
N LEU A 39 15.20 8.21 21.21
CA LEU A 39 13.84 8.01 21.75
C LEU A 39 13.31 6.57 21.66
N PRO A 40 13.52 5.79 20.57
CA PRO A 40 13.09 4.39 20.53
C PRO A 40 13.62 3.53 21.68
N PHE A 41 14.81 3.85 22.22
CA PHE A 41 15.45 3.12 23.32
C PHE A 41 14.95 3.55 24.70
N CYS A 42 14.38 4.75 24.82
CA CYS A 42 13.95 5.34 26.09
C CYS A 42 12.48 5.05 26.43
N VAL A 43 11.75 4.32 25.57
CA VAL A 43 10.31 4.10 25.72
C VAL A 43 9.95 2.62 25.83
N THR A 44 8.79 2.36 26.43
CA THR A 44 8.21 1.02 26.49
C THR A 44 7.79 0.53 25.09
N LYS A 45 7.63 -0.80 24.96
CA LYS A 45 7.22 -1.46 23.69
C LYS A 45 5.97 -0.82 23.07
N LYS A 46 5.02 -0.35 23.89
CA LYS A 46 3.78 0.32 23.46
C LYS A 46 4.03 1.55 22.58
N TYR A 47 5.05 2.34 22.88
CA TYR A 47 5.33 3.60 22.17
C TYR A 47 6.47 3.48 21.15
N ARG A 48 7.24 2.40 21.23
CA ARG A 48 8.43 2.15 20.42
C ARG A 48 8.18 2.31 18.92
N PHE A 49 7.09 1.73 18.39
CA PHE A 49 6.72 1.89 16.97
C PHE A 49 6.59 3.37 16.55
N LYS A 50 5.95 4.19 17.40
CA LYS A 50 5.75 5.62 17.11
C LYS A 50 7.06 6.40 17.14
N MET A 51 7.97 6.05 18.06
CA MET A 51 9.30 6.67 18.15
C MET A 51 10.16 6.32 16.93
N ILE A 52 10.17 5.04 16.54
CA ILE A 52 10.85 4.57 15.33
C ILE A 52 10.31 5.30 14.11
N LYS A 53 8.98 5.39 13.99
CA LYS A 53 8.34 6.16 12.92
C LYS A 53 8.85 7.60 12.90
N GLY A 54 8.84 8.30 14.04
CA GLY A 54 9.37 9.66 14.18
C GLY A 54 10.81 9.81 13.66
N PHE A 55 11.71 8.93 14.10
CA PHE A 55 13.09 8.90 13.60
C PHE A 55 13.16 8.70 12.08
N LEU A 56 12.41 7.74 11.53
CA LEU A 56 12.42 7.50 10.08
C LEU A 56 11.96 8.73 9.29
N TYR A 57 10.99 9.49 9.79
CA TYR A 57 10.58 10.76 9.19
C TYR A 57 11.67 11.84 9.26
N MET A 58 12.55 11.81 10.27
CA MET A 58 13.73 12.70 10.32
C MET A 58 14.75 12.41 9.21
N ASN A 59 14.68 11.25 8.56
CA ASN A 59 15.59 10.86 7.48
C ASN A 59 15.00 11.15 6.08
N VAL A 60 13.75 11.59 5.99
CA VAL A 60 13.15 12.04 4.73
C VAL A 60 13.61 13.47 4.45
N LYS A 61 14.04 13.74 3.21
CA LYS A 61 14.49 15.06 2.75
C LYS A 61 13.46 15.66 1.78
N PRO A 62 12.35 16.24 2.26
CA PRO A 62 11.48 17.02 1.39
C PRO A 62 12.22 18.26 0.90
N LYS A 63 11.84 18.76 -0.29
CA LYS A 63 12.44 19.96 -0.90
C LYS A 63 12.35 21.21 -0.02
N SER A 64 11.40 21.23 0.94
CA SER A 64 11.13 22.36 1.84
C SER A 64 11.98 22.39 3.12
N THR A 65 12.67 21.30 3.49
CA THR A 65 13.43 21.28 4.75
C THR A 65 14.93 21.43 4.51
N GLN A 66 15.53 22.41 5.16
CA GLN A 66 16.97 22.69 5.15
C GLN A 66 17.72 21.85 6.20
N ARG A 67 17.54 20.53 6.18
CA ARG A 67 18.19 19.62 7.15
C ARG A 67 19.57 19.21 6.65
N PHE A 68 20.62 19.74 7.29
CA PHE A 68 22.02 19.56 6.87
C PHE A 68 22.83 18.56 7.71
N TYR A 69 22.18 17.69 8.50
CA TYR A 69 22.89 16.68 9.29
C TYR A 69 23.16 15.38 8.51
N LYS A 70 24.24 14.67 8.89
CA LYS A 70 24.59 13.34 8.37
C LYS A 70 23.69 12.26 8.99
N ILE A 71 23.14 11.40 8.14
CA ILE A 71 22.32 10.27 8.58
C ILE A 71 23.21 9.12 9.07
N ASN A 72 22.89 8.56 10.24
CA ASN A 72 23.51 7.33 10.72
C ASN A 72 22.91 6.12 10.00
N SER A 73 23.66 5.56 9.05
CA SER A 73 23.20 4.44 8.20
C SER A 73 22.88 3.18 9.00
N ARG A 74 23.65 2.87 10.05
CA ARG A 74 23.43 1.68 10.91
C ARG A 74 22.13 1.78 11.69
N MET A 75 21.88 2.93 12.32
CA MET A 75 20.63 3.16 13.05
C MET A 75 19.43 3.21 12.11
N TYR A 76 19.57 3.86 10.96
CA TYR A 76 18.53 3.85 9.93
C TYR A 76 18.19 2.42 9.49
N GLN A 77 19.16 1.60 9.12
CA GLN A 77 18.94 0.22 8.71
C GLN A 77 18.20 -0.59 9.80
N LYS A 78 18.71 -0.55 11.04
CA LYS A 78 18.10 -1.23 12.18
C LYS A 78 16.61 -0.88 12.32
N PHE A 79 16.32 0.41 12.37
CA PHE A 79 14.95 0.90 12.57
C PHE A 79 14.05 0.72 11.35
N ARG A 80 14.59 0.65 10.13
CA ARG A 80 13.80 0.33 8.92
C ARG A 80 13.33 -1.12 8.93
N ILE A 81 14.19 -2.06 9.31
CA ILE A 81 13.82 -3.48 9.45
C ILE A 81 12.75 -3.62 10.54
N GLU A 82 13.01 -3.05 11.72
CA GLU A 82 12.10 -3.13 12.85
C GLU A 82 10.74 -2.48 12.55
N TYR A 83 10.73 -1.31 11.91
CA TYR A 83 9.50 -0.66 11.43
C TYR A 83 8.74 -1.55 10.47
N GLY A 84 9.42 -2.19 9.52
CA GLY A 84 8.79 -3.11 8.56
C GLY A 84 8.04 -4.22 9.28
N ILE A 85 8.69 -4.89 10.24
CA ILE A 85 8.10 -5.96 11.05
C ILE A 85 6.90 -5.44 11.85
N LEU A 86 7.07 -4.35 12.60
CA LEU A 86 6.01 -3.78 13.44
C LEU A 86 4.82 -3.24 12.64
N HIS A 87 5.03 -2.82 11.40
CA HIS A 87 3.98 -2.32 10.51
C HIS A 87 3.25 -3.46 9.78
N THR A 88 3.79 -4.68 9.77
CA THR A 88 3.05 -5.81 9.17
C THR A 88 1.73 -6.02 9.91
N GLY A 89 0.63 -6.17 9.16
CA GLY A 89 -0.69 -6.35 9.74
C GLY A 89 -1.36 -5.08 10.30
N PHE A 90 -0.75 -3.89 10.19
CA PHE A 90 -1.41 -2.64 10.55
C PHE A 90 -2.74 -2.47 9.80
N LYS A 91 -3.83 -2.28 10.55
CA LYS A 91 -5.17 -2.02 10.00
C LYS A 91 -5.54 -0.57 10.22
N HIS A 92 -5.98 0.10 9.16
CA HIS A 92 -6.58 1.42 9.26
C HIS A 92 -7.88 1.39 10.07
N THR A 93 -8.20 2.50 10.73
CA THR A 93 -9.51 2.70 11.39
C THR A 93 -10.62 2.69 10.34
N GLU A 94 -11.85 2.34 10.76
CA GLU A 94 -13.01 2.35 9.85
C GLU A 94 -13.24 3.72 9.23
N GLU A 95 -13.11 4.79 10.01
CA GLU A 95 -13.18 6.17 9.50
C GLU A 95 -12.17 6.44 8.38
N THR A 96 -10.93 5.97 8.55
CA THR A 96 -9.89 6.13 7.53
C THR A 96 -10.23 5.30 6.28
N LYS A 97 -10.73 4.07 6.45
CA LYS A 97 -11.17 3.23 5.34
C LYS A 97 -12.30 3.89 4.56
N ILE A 98 -13.27 4.50 5.23
CA ILE A 98 -14.38 5.23 4.59
C ILE A 98 -13.84 6.40 3.76
N LYS A 99 -12.93 7.21 4.32
CA LYS A 99 -12.28 8.33 3.60
C LYS A 99 -11.46 7.86 2.40
N MET A 100 -10.87 6.66 2.46
CA MET A 100 -10.12 6.07 1.34
C MET A 100 -11.04 5.44 0.29
N LYS A 101 -12.23 4.97 0.69
CA LYS A 101 -13.20 4.31 -0.19
C LYS A 101 -13.78 5.34 -1.17
N GLY A 102 -13.85 4.97 -2.44
CA GLY A 102 -14.41 5.84 -3.48
C GLY A 102 -13.47 6.92 -4.02
N ARG A 103 -12.22 6.98 -3.58
CA ARG A 103 -11.23 7.90 -4.16
C ARG A 103 -11.04 7.62 -5.65
N ILE A 104 -11.42 8.58 -6.49
CA ILE A 104 -11.24 8.51 -7.94
C ILE A 104 -9.82 8.97 -8.27
N PHE A 105 -9.07 8.13 -8.98
CA PHE A 105 -7.75 8.49 -9.49
C PHE A 105 -7.85 9.25 -10.81
N SER A 106 -6.93 10.19 -11.03
CA SER A 106 -6.77 10.85 -12.32
C SER A 106 -6.42 9.84 -13.42
N ASN A 107 -6.76 10.16 -14.67
CA ASN A 107 -6.45 9.30 -15.81
C ASN A 107 -4.94 9.06 -15.96
N GLU A 108 -4.13 10.09 -15.70
CA GLU A 108 -2.67 9.99 -15.68
C GLU A 108 -2.18 8.98 -14.63
N THR A 109 -2.72 9.05 -13.40
CA THR A 109 -2.37 8.12 -12.32
C THR A 109 -2.77 6.69 -12.66
N LYS A 110 -3.96 6.49 -13.24
CA LYS A 110 -4.41 5.17 -13.73
C LYS A 110 -3.47 4.62 -14.80
N ALA A 111 -2.99 5.46 -15.73
CA ALA A 111 -2.04 5.07 -16.75
C ALA A 111 -0.70 4.64 -16.15
N LYS A 112 -0.15 5.40 -15.19
CA LYS A 112 1.07 5.04 -14.46
C LYS A 112 0.96 3.70 -13.74
N ILE A 113 -0.16 3.47 -13.06
CA ILE A 113 -0.44 2.17 -12.39
C ILE A 113 -0.53 1.04 -13.42
N LYS A 114 -1.21 1.26 -14.54
CA LYS A 114 -1.34 0.28 -15.62
C LYS A 114 0.02 -0.10 -16.20
N TYR A 115 0.87 0.89 -16.46
CA TYR A 115 2.23 0.69 -16.96
C TYR A 115 3.07 -0.12 -15.96
N ALA A 116 3.11 0.29 -14.68
CA ALA A 116 3.89 -0.42 -13.66
C ALA A 116 3.49 -1.89 -13.50
N ARG A 117 2.19 -2.21 -13.63
CA ARG A 117 1.69 -3.59 -13.55
C ARG A 117 2.18 -4.50 -14.67
N GLN A 118 2.58 -3.95 -15.83
CA GLN A 118 3.12 -4.77 -16.94
C GLN A 118 4.45 -5.43 -16.55
N PHE A 119 5.21 -4.82 -15.65
CA PHE A 119 6.50 -5.30 -15.20
C PHE A 119 6.42 -6.09 -13.88
N GLN A 120 5.21 -6.33 -13.37
CA GLN A 120 5.05 -7.00 -12.09
C GLN A 120 5.36 -8.50 -12.21
N VAL A 121 6.43 -8.93 -11.54
CA VAL A 121 6.81 -10.35 -11.44
C VAL A 121 6.29 -10.92 -10.12
N TYR A 122 5.55 -12.03 -10.20
CA TYR A 122 5.05 -12.77 -9.04
C TYR A 122 6.00 -13.90 -8.66
N SER A 123 6.17 -14.14 -7.36
CA SER A 123 6.88 -15.32 -6.87
C SER A 123 6.07 -16.59 -7.08
N ASP A 124 6.72 -17.76 -7.09
CA ASP A 124 6.04 -19.03 -7.31
C ASP A 124 5.01 -19.33 -6.22
N LYS A 125 5.30 -18.96 -4.97
CA LYS A 125 4.33 -19.03 -3.87
C LYS A 125 3.09 -18.19 -4.15
N GLN A 126 3.25 -16.99 -4.70
CA GLN A 126 2.11 -16.14 -5.07
C GLN A 126 1.33 -16.74 -6.25
N ARG A 127 2.02 -17.23 -7.28
CA ARG A 127 1.40 -17.89 -8.45
C ARG A 127 0.56 -19.09 -8.03
N LYS A 128 1.10 -19.97 -7.18
CA LYS A 128 0.40 -21.15 -6.65
C LYS A 128 -0.86 -20.74 -5.90
N ARG A 129 -0.76 -19.76 -4.99
CA ARG A 129 -1.92 -19.22 -4.26
C ARG A 129 -3.00 -18.69 -5.20
N TYR A 130 -2.65 -17.95 -6.24
CA TYR A 130 -3.63 -17.47 -7.22
C TYR A 130 -4.27 -18.63 -7.99
N SER A 131 -3.50 -19.65 -8.36
CA SER A 131 -4.01 -20.85 -9.01
C SER A 131 -5.10 -21.53 -8.16
N GLU A 132 -4.84 -21.75 -6.87
CA GLU A 132 -5.79 -22.33 -5.91
C GLU A 132 -7.07 -21.49 -5.75
N ILE A 133 -6.94 -20.16 -5.70
CA ILE A 133 -8.09 -19.26 -5.63
C ILE A 133 -8.94 -19.37 -6.91
N TYR A 134 -8.30 -19.40 -8.07
CA TYR A 134 -9.01 -19.44 -9.35
C TYR A 134 -9.56 -20.82 -9.70
N SER A 135 -8.94 -21.91 -9.22
CA SER A 135 -9.48 -23.26 -9.37
C SER A 135 -10.76 -23.46 -8.57
N ASN A 136 -10.93 -22.72 -7.46
CA ASN A 136 -12.10 -22.82 -6.58
C ASN A 136 -13.18 -21.78 -6.88
N SER A 137 -12.98 -20.93 -7.90
CA SER A 137 -13.96 -19.91 -8.27
C SER A 137 -14.50 -20.07 -9.70
N ILE A 138 -15.79 -19.78 -9.86
CA ILE A 138 -16.49 -19.80 -11.15
C ILE A 138 -16.97 -18.40 -11.52
N TRP A 139 -17.11 -18.15 -12.82
CA TRP A 139 -17.71 -16.90 -13.32
C TRP A 139 -19.23 -17.02 -13.37
N VAL A 140 -19.91 -15.96 -12.95
CA VAL A 140 -21.34 -15.75 -13.14
C VAL A 140 -21.59 -14.31 -13.61
N ASN A 141 -22.69 -14.08 -14.31
CA ASN A 141 -23.07 -12.76 -14.79
C ASN A 141 -24.56 -12.47 -14.58
N LYS A 142 -24.87 -11.18 -14.41
CA LYS A 142 -26.21 -10.62 -14.33
C LYS A 142 -26.14 -9.14 -14.71
N ASP A 143 -27.09 -8.64 -15.50
CA ASP A 143 -27.20 -7.22 -15.88
C ASP A 143 -25.90 -6.62 -16.44
N ASN A 144 -25.27 -7.31 -17.41
CA ASN A 144 -24.00 -6.92 -18.04
C ASN A 144 -22.81 -6.80 -17.07
N LYS A 145 -22.91 -7.39 -15.88
CA LYS A 145 -21.84 -7.42 -14.87
C LYS A 145 -21.42 -8.86 -14.60
N SER A 146 -20.12 -9.11 -14.76
CA SER A 146 -19.50 -10.39 -14.45
C SER A 146 -18.83 -10.36 -13.07
N LYS A 147 -18.99 -11.43 -12.29
CA LYS A 147 -18.22 -11.63 -11.05
C LYS A 147 -17.76 -13.08 -10.90
N ARG A 148 -16.69 -13.26 -10.12
CA ARG A 148 -16.27 -14.59 -9.66
C ARG A 148 -16.91 -14.90 -8.31
N ILE A 149 -17.37 -16.14 -8.14
CA ILE A 149 -17.94 -16.66 -6.90
C ILE A 149 -17.29 -17.99 -6.54
N GLN A 150 -17.41 -18.38 -5.28
CA GLN A 150 -17.02 -19.72 -4.83
C GLN A 150 -17.94 -20.78 -5.48
N LYS A 151 -17.40 -21.96 -5.79
CA LYS A 151 -18.13 -23.02 -6.50
C LYS A 151 -19.39 -23.48 -5.75
N GLU A 152 -19.34 -23.46 -4.43
CA GLU A 152 -20.40 -23.93 -3.54
C GLU A 152 -21.64 -23.03 -3.64
N LEU A 153 -21.45 -21.73 -3.93
CA LEU A 153 -22.53 -20.75 -4.07
C LEU A 153 -23.21 -20.79 -5.46
N LYS A 154 -22.83 -21.72 -6.34
CA LYS A 154 -23.34 -21.80 -7.70
C LYS A 154 -24.87 -21.80 -7.74
N GLN A 155 -25.50 -22.70 -6.96
CA GLN A 155 -26.95 -22.90 -7.05
C GLN A 155 -27.73 -21.68 -6.53
N GLU A 156 -27.29 -21.09 -5.43
CA GLU A 156 -27.87 -19.86 -4.88
C GLU A 156 -27.89 -18.74 -5.92
N TYR A 157 -26.78 -18.56 -6.64
CA TYR A 157 -26.68 -17.53 -7.65
C TYR A 157 -27.54 -17.80 -8.87
N LEU A 158 -27.63 -19.05 -9.32
CA LEU A 158 -28.54 -19.43 -10.41
C LEU A 158 -30.00 -19.15 -10.01
N ASN A 159 -30.39 -19.49 -8.79
CA ASN A 159 -31.74 -19.19 -8.25
C ASN A 159 -32.01 -17.68 -8.20
N ASN A 160 -30.98 -16.86 -7.93
CA ASN A 160 -31.06 -15.40 -7.93
C ASN A 160 -30.99 -14.75 -9.33
N GLY A 161 -31.14 -15.55 -10.40
CA GLY A 161 -31.19 -15.09 -11.79
C GLY A 161 -29.83 -14.78 -12.41
N TYR A 162 -28.73 -15.26 -11.83
CA TYR A 162 -27.43 -15.20 -12.48
C TYR A 162 -27.29 -16.29 -13.55
N LYS A 163 -26.54 -15.99 -14.61
CA LYS A 163 -26.14 -16.96 -15.64
C LYS A 163 -24.70 -17.39 -15.41
N LEU A 164 -24.39 -18.64 -15.74
CA LEU A 164 -23.02 -19.14 -15.66
C LEU A 164 -22.15 -18.51 -16.75
N GLY A 165 -20.89 -18.23 -16.42
CA GLY A 165 -19.91 -17.66 -17.34
C GLY A 165 -19.79 -16.13 -17.22
N ARG A 166 -18.96 -15.56 -18.07
CA ARG A 166 -18.82 -14.10 -18.19
C ARG A 166 -19.96 -13.55 -19.03
N ASP A 167 -20.26 -12.28 -18.82
CA ASP A 167 -21.08 -11.53 -19.77
C ASP A 167 -20.33 -11.40 -21.10
N ILE A 168 -21.03 -11.73 -22.18
CA ILE A 168 -20.52 -11.75 -23.55
C ILE A 168 -21.47 -10.92 -24.45
N SER A 169 -22.37 -10.13 -23.86
CA SER A 169 -23.38 -9.31 -24.57
C SER A 169 -22.76 -8.39 -25.64
N TYR A 170 -21.58 -7.82 -25.36
CA TYR A 170 -20.85 -6.93 -26.26
C TYR A 170 -20.16 -7.64 -27.43
N MET A 171 -20.11 -8.97 -27.45
CA MET A 171 -19.27 -9.73 -28.36
C MET A 171 -20.01 -10.12 -29.65
N THR A 172 -20.03 -9.17 -30.59
CA THR A 172 -20.57 -9.36 -31.95
C THR A 172 -19.80 -10.41 -32.74
N LYS A 173 -20.41 -10.97 -33.79
CA LYS A 173 -19.76 -11.96 -34.68
C LYS A 173 -18.46 -11.42 -35.29
N GLU A 174 -18.46 -10.15 -35.66
CA GLU A 174 -17.28 -9.43 -36.16
C GLU A 174 -16.17 -9.36 -35.11
N LEU A 175 -16.47 -8.91 -33.89
CA LEU A 175 -15.49 -8.87 -32.80
C LEU A 175 -14.92 -10.25 -32.48
N LYS A 176 -15.74 -11.31 -32.49
CA LYS A 176 -15.26 -12.70 -32.32
C LYS A 176 -14.22 -13.06 -33.38
N ASN A 177 -14.48 -12.71 -34.64
CA ASN A 177 -13.55 -12.98 -35.73
C ASN A 177 -12.23 -12.21 -35.57
N ILE A 178 -12.30 -10.92 -35.23
CA ILE A 178 -11.13 -10.07 -34.97
C ILE A 178 -10.27 -10.67 -33.84
N TYR A 179 -10.88 -11.07 -32.73
CA TYR A 179 -10.15 -11.68 -31.61
C TYR A 179 -9.53 -13.03 -32.02
N SER A 180 -10.26 -13.86 -32.76
CA SER A 180 -9.74 -15.14 -33.27
C SER A 180 -8.49 -14.94 -34.12
N GLN A 181 -8.54 -14.02 -35.09
CA GLN A 181 -7.39 -13.68 -35.94
C GLN A 181 -6.20 -13.16 -35.14
N LYS A 182 -6.43 -12.26 -34.18
CA LYS A 182 -5.37 -11.74 -33.30
C LYS A 182 -4.72 -12.82 -32.46
N THR A 183 -5.51 -13.74 -31.91
CA THR A 183 -5.01 -14.88 -31.14
C THR A 183 -4.19 -15.81 -32.02
N LYS A 184 -4.67 -16.15 -33.23
CA LYS A 184 -3.94 -16.99 -34.19
C LYS A 184 -2.59 -16.36 -34.55
N ALA A 185 -2.57 -15.09 -34.94
CA ALA A 185 -1.35 -14.36 -35.27
C ALA A 185 -0.35 -14.27 -34.10
N TYR A 186 -0.84 -14.16 -32.85
CA TYR A 186 0.03 -14.18 -31.66
C TYR A 186 0.76 -15.51 -31.49
N TRP A 187 0.06 -16.64 -31.69
CA TRP A 187 0.65 -17.96 -31.58
C TRP A 187 1.61 -18.27 -32.72
N GLU A 188 1.26 -17.90 -33.95
CA GLU A 188 2.16 -18.05 -35.11
C GLU A 188 3.51 -17.35 -34.87
N ARG A 189 3.49 -16.11 -34.35
CA ARG A 189 4.72 -15.37 -33.98
C ARG A 189 5.55 -15.99 -32.84
N ARG A 190 4.99 -16.91 -32.05
CA ARG A 190 5.72 -17.60 -30.97
C ARG A 190 6.31 -18.94 -31.42
N VAL A 191 5.81 -19.48 -32.51
CA VAL A 191 6.24 -20.76 -33.09
C VAL A 191 7.31 -20.55 -34.15
N ALA A 192 7.25 -19.44 -34.89
CA ALA A 192 8.33 -18.92 -35.74
C ALA A 192 9.48 -18.35 -34.89
#